data_AF-A0A1B5KUG1-F1
#
_entry.id   AF-A0A1B5KUG1-F1
#
_cell.length_a   1.000
_cell.length_b   1.000
_cell.length_c   1.000
_cell.angle_alpha   90.00
_cell.angle_beta   90.00
_cell.angle_gamma   90.00
#
_symmetry.space_group_name_H-M   'P 1'
#
loop_
_entity.id
_entity.type
_entity.pdbx_description
1 polymer ?
#
loop_
_entity_poly.entity_id
_entity_poly.type
_entity_poly.pdbx_seq_one_letter_code
_entity_poly.pdbx_strand_id
1 'polypeptide(L)'
;MAAEIVIWSSLGGIGGIGGIGGIPVDPPSIPWTPPPLELAAHVSLVAAVFVRLGELLPACLSTFAVTKHKSASGIATSSLGILHENAVQPASQPAMGWSFRLAALAGLALLPLCLCATAPDSNARRRSPGPDRDGKYWIYGDGVYASFIAYGASVSNLFVKDQYGIDRDVVAGFDNASYYGLDRLHPHFGGVPGRYANRIRNSTFAIDGQTYHVTPNENPTRDSPGGVDTLHGGPDGWDWRNFTVVSHSDSSITFSIVDPDGKEGFPGQVVSLITYVLNGRDWDLSMVAQATTKKTPIMLSSHTYWNLDGFANNQTNTVLNHTLHMPYAGTRIGVDSILVPTGDMLANKKGGVNDFWSEPKQIGASFGDEDLEGNCGLHCVGYGE
;
A
#
# COMPACT_ATOMS: atom_id res chain seq x y z
N MET A 1 -10.40 -5.41 -4.81
CA MET A 1 -9.11 -5.03 -4.21
C MET A 1 -8.07 -5.97 -4.80
N ALA A 2 -7.29 -5.49 -5.76
CA ALA A 2 -6.13 -6.22 -6.27
C ALA A 2 -4.92 -5.67 -5.50
N ALA A 3 -4.32 -6.51 -4.66
CA ALA A 3 -2.98 -6.27 -4.16
C ALA A 3 -2.04 -6.93 -5.17
N GLU A 4 -1.22 -6.14 -5.84
CA GLU A 4 -0.22 -6.63 -6.78
C GLU A 4 1.01 -7.03 -5.95
N ILE A 5 1.21 -8.33 -5.76
CA ILE A 5 2.46 -8.87 -5.22
C ILE A 5 3.31 -9.22 -6.43
N VAL A 6 4.23 -8.33 -6.82
CA VAL A 6 5.19 -8.63 -7.89
C VAL A 6 6.33 -9.45 -7.31
N ILE A 7 6.43 -10.70 -7.77
CA ILE A 7 7.42 -11.68 -7.34
C ILE A 7 8.45 -11.80 -8.46
N TRP A 8 9.68 -11.32 -8.24
CA TRP A 8 10.76 -11.47 -9.21
C TRP A 8 11.61 -12.71 -8.93
N SER A 9 11.92 -13.47 -9.97
CA SER A 9 12.99 -14.47 -9.98
C SER A 9 13.98 -14.15 -11.09
N SER A 10 15.24 -13.89 -10.75
CA SER A 10 16.30 -13.72 -11.74
C SER A 10 16.62 -15.05 -12.40
N LEU A 11 16.14 -15.26 -13.63
CA LEU A 11 16.80 -16.16 -14.57
C LEU A 11 17.12 -15.36 -15.83
N GLY A 12 18.33 -14.80 -15.84
CA GLY A 12 18.87 -14.14 -17.02
C GLY A 12 19.09 -15.15 -18.15
N GLY A 13 18.59 -14.83 -19.33
CA GLY A 13 18.90 -15.48 -20.59
C GLY A 13 19.17 -14.43 -21.67
N ILE A 14 20.44 -14.14 -21.91
CA ILE A 14 20.91 -13.37 -23.06
C ILE A 14 20.66 -14.22 -24.31
N GLY A 15 19.83 -13.76 -25.24
CA GLY A 15 19.49 -14.47 -26.47
C GLY A 15 19.49 -13.53 -27.67
N GLY A 16 20.50 -13.68 -28.52
CA GLY A 16 20.81 -12.78 -29.63
C GLY A 16 19.81 -12.74 -30.78
N ILE A 17 19.94 -11.63 -31.50
CA ILE A 17 19.36 -11.25 -32.79
C ILE A 17 19.49 -12.40 -33.82
N GLY A 18 18.38 -12.76 -34.47
CA GLY A 18 18.38 -13.64 -35.64
C GLY A 18 17.01 -13.68 -36.30
N GLY A 19 16.80 -12.88 -37.34
CA GLY A 19 15.57 -12.91 -38.13
C GLY A 19 15.64 -13.93 -39.26
N ILE A 20 14.54 -14.62 -39.57
CA ILE A 20 13.92 -14.79 -40.91
C ILE A 20 12.67 -15.68 -40.82
N GLY A 21 11.62 -15.33 -41.58
CA GLY A 21 10.59 -16.27 -42.06
C GLY A 21 9.16 -16.04 -41.53
N GLY A 22 8.33 -15.31 -42.28
CA GLY A 22 6.91 -15.12 -41.99
C GLY A 22 6.00 -16.19 -42.62
N ILE A 23 4.80 -16.35 -42.05
CA ILE A 23 3.57 -16.83 -42.70
C ILE A 23 2.39 -16.11 -42.02
N PRO A 24 1.45 -15.48 -42.75
CA PRO A 24 0.28 -14.84 -42.15
C PRO A 24 -0.88 -15.83 -42.01
N VAL A 25 -1.58 -15.78 -40.86
CA VAL A 25 -2.90 -16.41 -40.67
C VAL A 25 -3.79 -15.41 -39.95
N ASP A 26 -4.72 -14.80 -40.70
CA ASP A 26 -5.81 -14.00 -40.15
C ASP A 26 -6.90 -14.93 -39.58
N PRO A 27 -7.47 -14.65 -38.39
CA PRO A 27 -8.77 -15.17 -38.00
C PRO A 27 -9.90 -14.13 -38.15
N PRO A 28 -11.15 -14.57 -38.34
CA PRO A 28 -12.25 -13.72 -38.80
C PRO A 28 -12.84 -12.84 -37.68
N SER A 29 -13.30 -11.65 -38.09
CA SER A 29 -14.03 -10.70 -37.25
C SER A 29 -15.49 -11.15 -37.01
N ILE A 30 -15.88 -11.24 -35.74
CA ILE A 30 -17.29 -11.36 -35.33
C ILE A 30 -17.64 -10.09 -34.54
N PRO A 31 -18.70 -9.34 -34.90
CA PRO A 31 -19.09 -8.16 -34.16
C PRO A 31 -19.80 -8.55 -32.85
N TRP A 32 -19.21 -8.18 -31.71
CA TRP A 32 -19.79 -8.33 -30.38
C TRP A 32 -20.55 -7.06 -29.98
N THR A 33 -21.75 -7.23 -29.42
CA THR A 33 -22.57 -6.15 -28.84
C THR A 33 -22.65 -6.37 -27.32
N PRO A 34 -22.29 -5.38 -26.48
CA PRO A 34 -22.41 -5.52 -25.03
C PRO A 34 -23.88 -5.39 -24.57
N PRO A 35 -24.32 -6.16 -23.55
CA PRO A 35 -25.59 -5.91 -22.87
C PRO A 35 -25.49 -4.67 -21.95
N PRO A 36 -26.63 -4.02 -21.61
CA PRO A 36 -26.63 -2.80 -20.81
C PRO A 36 -26.32 -3.10 -19.34
N LEU A 37 -25.33 -2.40 -18.78
CA LEU A 37 -25.04 -2.39 -17.35
C LEU A 37 -25.79 -1.24 -16.68
N GLU A 38 -26.67 -1.62 -15.76
CA GLU A 38 -27.36 -0.72 -14.84
C GLU A 38 -26.39 -0.09 -13.82
N LEU A 39 -26.78 1.12 -13.44
CA LEU A 39 -26.16 2.12 -12.58
C LEU A 39 -25.54 1.62 -11.26
N ALA A 40 -24.35 2.14 -10.91
CA ALA A 40 -23.95 2.32 -9.51
C ALA A 40 -23.22 3.65 -9.32
N ALA A 41 -23.70 4.43 -8.36
CA ALA A 41 -23.27 5.78 -8.02
C ALA A 41 -21.93 5.81 -7.26
N HIS A 42 -21.25 6.96 -7.33
CA HIS A 42 -20.17 7.47 -6.46
C HIS A 42 -19.57 6.47 -5.45
N VAL A 43 -18.37 5.97 -5.74
CA VAL A 43 -17.56 5.19 -4.80
C VAL A 43 -16.25 5.96 -4.54
N SER A 44 -16.11 6.52 -3.33
CA SER A 44 -14.79 6.80 -2.76
C SER A 44 -14.16 5.45 -2.43
N LEU A 45 -13.10 5.08 -3.16
CA LEU A 45 -12.36 3.86 -2.86
C LEU A 45 -11.31 4.18 -1.80
N VAL A 46 -11.52 3.70 -0.57
CA VAL A 46 -10.48 3.66 0.46
C VAL A 46 -9.85 2.27 0.37
N ALA A 47 -8.58 2.21 -0.04
CA ALA A 47 -7.78 1.00 0.07
C ALA A 47 -6.94 1.11 1.35
N ALA A 48 -7.15 0.17 2.28
CA ALA A 48 -6.29 -0.03 3.44
C ALA A 48 -5.57 -1.37 3.28
N VAL A 49 -4.25 -1.34 3.16
CA VAL A 49 -3.42 -2.55 3.21
C VAL A 49 -2.86 -2.65 4.63
N PHE A 50 -3.17 -3.75 5.31
CA PHE A 50 -2.65 -4.08 6.64
C PHE A 50 -1.61 -5.18 6.50
N VAL A 51 -0.35 -4.89 6.81
CA VAL A 51 0.69 -5.92 6.97
C VAL A 51 0.90 -6.15 8.46
N ARG A 52 0.44 -7.31 8.96
CA ARG A 52 0.62 -7.71 10.35
C ARG A 52 1.87 -8.57 10.48
N LEU A 53 2.92 -8.04 11.10
CA LEU A 53 4.14 -8.78 11.41
C LEU A 53 3.89 -9.63 12.68
N GLY A 54 3.68 -10.93 12.50
CA GLY A 54 3.30 -11.84 13.58
C GLY A 54 4.47 -12.23 14.51
N GLU A 55 4.19 -12.36 15.80
CA GLU A 55 5.05 -13.05 16.77
C GLU A 55 4.82 -14.55 16.72
N LEU A 56 5.88 -15.33 16.50
CA LEU A 56 5.90 -16.75 16.86
C LEU A 56 6.27 -16.88 18.34
N LEU A 57 5.26 -16.97 19.20
CA LEU A 57 5.45 -17.47 20.58
C LEU A 57 5.29 -18.99 20.60
N PRO A 58 6.13 -19.73 21.36
CA PRO A 58 6.04 -21.18 21.43
C PRO A 58 4.79 -21.61 22.19
N ALA A 59 4.14 -22.66 21.71
CA ALA A 59 2.96 -23.25 22.31
C ALA A 59 3.22 -23.65 23.77
N CYS A 60 2.53 -23.01 24.70
CA CYS A 60 2.30 -23.53 26.05
C CYS A 60 0.83 -23.94 26.16
N LEU A 61 0.60 -25.25 26.24
CA LEU A 61 -0.69 -25.82 26.63
C LEU A 61 -1.09 -25.25 28.00
N SER A 62 -2.24 -24.60 28.07
CA SER A 62 -3.05 -24.64 29.28
C SER A 62 -4.53 -24.65 28.91
N THR A 63 -5.19 -25.70 29.38
CA THR A 63 -6.60 -26.02 29.17
C THR A 63 -7.44 -25.13 30.07
N PHE A 64 -8.40 -24.37 29.51
CA PHE A 64 -9.52 -23.86 30.28
C PHE A 64 -10.83 -24.06 29.50
N ALA A 65 -11.75 -24.76 30.16
CA ALA A 65 -13.06 -25.11 29.66
C ALA A 65 -13.97 -23.87 29.62
N VAL A 66 -14.71 -23.69 28.52
CA VAL A 66 -15.79 -22.71 28.40
C VAL A 66 -17.11 -23.46 28.28
N THR A 67 -17.92 -23.36 29.33
CA THR A 67 -19.34 -23.76 29.34
C THR A 67 -20.17 -22.82 28.46
N LYS A 68 -20.92 -23.41 27.53
CA LYS A 68 -21.95 -22.75 26.72
C LYS A 68 -23.15 -22.35 27.59
N HIS A 69 -23.65 -21.14 27.42
CA HIS A 69 -25.08 -20.89 27.51
C HIS A 69 -25.57 -20.09 26.30
N LYS A 70 -26.62 -20.61 25.68
CA LYS A 70 -27.33 -20.10 24.51
C LYS A 70 -28.61 -19.40 24.97
N SER A 71 -29.16 -18.58 24.05
CA SER A 71 -30.55 -18.09 23.97
C SER A 71 -30.80 -16.70 24.57
N ALA A 72 -31.59 -15.80 23.98
CA ALA A 72 -32.09 -15.56 22.61
C ALA A 72 -32.85 -14.20 22.65
N SER A 73 -32.87 -13.52 21.50
CA SER A 73 -33.98 -12.71 20.92
C SER A 73 -34.73 -11.66 21.75
N GLY A 74 -34.86 -10.46 21.15
CA GLY A 74 -35.95 -9.52 21.47
C GLY A 74 -35.83 -8.18 20.76
N ILE A 75 -36.48 -8.03 19.60
CA ILE A 75 -36.72 -6.76 18.90
C ILE A 75 -37.94 -6.09 19.53
N ALA A 76 -37.89 -4.79 19.82
CA ALA A 76 -39.07 -3.92 19.82
C ALA A 76 -38.68 -2.44 19.68
N THR A 77 -39.29 -1.79 18.69
CA THR A 77 -39.33 -0.36 18.42
C THR A 77 -40.49 0.30 19.19
N SER A 78 -40.32 1.53 19.68
CA SER A 78 -41.44 2.48 19.90
C SER A 78 -40.97 3.93 20.12
N SER A 79 -41.29 4.76 19.12
CA SER A 79 -42.09 6.01 19.15
C SER A 79 -41.93 7.09 20.24
N LEU A 80 -41.94 8.34 19.74
CA LEU A 80 -42.05 9.64 20.41
C LEU A 80 -43.20 9.79 21.43
N GLY A 81 -42.98 10.68 22.40
CA GLY A 81 -44.01 11.38 23.17
C GLY A 81 -43.45 12.63 23.88
N ILE A 82 -43.87 13.80 23.43
CA ILE A 82 -43.66 15.13 24.02
C ILE A 82 -44.58 15.29 25.25
N LEU A 83 -44.15 15.97 26.32
CA LEU A 83 -44.91 17.02 27.03
C LEU A 83 -44.06 17.73 28.10
N HIS A 84 -44.59 18.88 28.53
CA HIS A 84 -43.95 20.13 28.95
C HIS A 84 -43.97 20.35 30.48
N GLU A 85 -43.28 21.41 30.93
CA GLU A 85 -43.43 22.14 32.23
C GLU A 85 -42.87 21.48 33.52
N ASN A 86 -42.30 22.16 34.52
CA ASN A 86 -42.19 23.58 34.86
C ASN A 86 -41.01 23.82 35.84
N ALA A 87 -40.62 25.08 35.97
CA ALA A 87 -39.47 25.63 36.69
C ALA A 87 -39.47 25.43 38.23
N VAL A 88 -38.31 25.68 38.86
CA VAL A 88 -38.06 26.67 39.97
C VAL A 88 -36.71 26.38 40.66
N GLN A 89 -35.86 27.42 40.75
CA GLN A 89 -34.65 27.52 41.60
C GLN A 89 -35.04 28.00 43.02
N PRO A 90 -34.17 27.84 44.03
CA PRO A 90 -33.53 29.07 44.53
C PRO A 90 -32.08 28.93 45.01
N ALA A 91 -31.43 30.09 45.05
CA ALA A 91 -30.09 30.38 45.54
C ALA A 91 -30.02 30.59 47.07
N SER A 92 -28.82 30.45 47.66
CA SER A 92 -28.13 31.46 48.51
C SER A 92 -27.01 30.86 49.38
N GLN A 93 -25.87 31.57 49.45
CA GLN A 93 -24.84 31.45 50.51
C GLN A 93 -25.10 32.49 51.62
N PRO A 94 -24.42 32.45 52.80
CA PRO A 94 -23.17 33.24 52.95
C PRO A 94 -22.10 32.77 54.00
N ALA A 95 -20.83 33.11 53.71
CA ALA A 95 -19.75 33.80 54.48
C ALA A 95 -19.31 33.51 55.96
N MET A 96 -18.04 33.93 56.20
CA MET A 96 -17.20 34.11 57.44
C MET A 96 -16.48 32.86 57.98
N GLY A 97 -15.16 32.81 58.24
CA GLY A 97 -14.12 33.80 58.58
C GLY A 97 -13.71 33.63 60.06
N TRP A 98 -12.39 33.56 60.38
CA TRP A 98 -11.71 34.03 61.62
C TRP A 98 -10.23 33.57 61.68
N SER A 99 -9.39 34.37 62.34
CA SER A 99 -7.92 34.31 62.36
C SER A 99 -7.33 34.55 63.78
N PHE A 100 -6.00 34.34 63.92
CA PHE A 100 -5.02 34.72 64.99
C PHE A 100 -4.80 33.70 66.16
N ARG A 101 -3.60 33.43 66.74
CA ARG A 101 -2.26 34.08 66.92
C ARG A 101 -1.14 32.99 67.03
N LEU A 102 0.11 33.13 66.53
CA LEU A 102 1.31 33.92 66.91
C LEU A 102 2.15 33.35 68.09
N ALA A 103 3.38 32.88 67.80
CA ALA A 103 4.54 32.88 68.70
C ALA A 103 5.85 32.85 67.87
N ALA A 104 6.79 33.72 68.22
CA ALA A 104 8.07 33.96 67.55
C ALA A 104 9.23 33.23 68.25
N LEU A 105 10.31 32.94 67.52
CA LEU A 105 11.69 32.97 68.03
C LEU A 105 12.69 32.96 66.86
N ALA A 106 13.71 33.80 66.99
CA ALA A 106 14.75 34.11 66.01
C ALA A 106 15.84 33.02 65.92
N GLY A 107 16.43 32.83 64.73
CA GLY A 107 17.58 31.95 64.54
C GLY A 107 18.24 32.12 63.17
N LEU A 108 19.41 32.76 63.19
CA LEU A 108 20.50 32.86 62.22
C LEU A 108 20.29 32.51 60.72
N ALA A 109 20.66 33.49 59.91
CA ALA A 109 20.89 33.39 58.48
C ALA A 109 22.01 32.42 58.12
N LEU A 110 21.67 31.40 57.32
CA LEU A 110 22.57 30.70 56.41
C LEU A 110 21.82 30.57 55.08
N LEU A 111 22.28 31.29 54.06
CA LEU A 111 21.80 31.19 52.69
C LEU A 111 22.08 29.77 52.17
N PRO A 112 21.07 28.97 51.78
CA PRO A 112 21.33 27.88 50.86
C PRO A 112 21.51 28.51 49.47
N LEU A 113 22.72 28.38 48.93
CA LEU A 113 22.94 28.37 47.49
C LEU A 113 22.08 27.23 46.92
N CYS A 114 20.82 27.52 46.61
CA CYS A 114 20.07 26.73 45.66
C CYS A 114 20.79 26.89 44.32
N LEU A 115 21.72 25.97 44.03
CA LEU A 115 21.91 25.59 42.65
C LEU A 115 20.54 25.08 42.19
N CYS A 116 19.77 25.97 41.56
CA CYS A 116 18.86 25.54 40.53
C CYS A 116 19.74 24.89 39.47
N ALA A 117 20.00 23.58 39.62
CA ALA A 117 20.26 22.77 38.47
C ALA A 117 18.99 22.90 37.64
N THR A 118 19.01 23.83 36.69
CA THR A 118 18.18 23.72 35.51
C THR A 118 18.56 22.36 34.95
N ALA A 119 17.74 21.35 35.26
CA ALA A 119 17.67 20.18 34.40
C ALA A 119 17.64 20.76 32.98
N PRO A 120 18.51 20.32 32.05
CA PRO A 120 18.36 20.74 30.67
C PRO A 120 16.92 20.42 30.35
N ASP A 121 16.14 21.47 30.15
CA ASP A 121 14.80 21.36 29.64
C ASP A 121 15.00 20.53 28.38
N SER A 122 14.58 19.28 28.43
CA SER A 122 14.55 18.40 27.29
C SER A 122 13.42 18.91 26.43
N ASN A 123 13.59 20.12 25.90
CA ASN A 123 13.42 20.45 24.51
C ASN A 123 14.12 19.36 23.69
N ALA A 124 13.50 18.17 23.71
CA ALA A 124 13.29 17.43 22.50
C ALA A 124 12.69 18.45 21.55
N ARG A 125 13.57 19.12 20.80
CA ARG A 125 13.29 19.49 19.43
C ARG A 125 12.60 18.27 18.84
N ARG A 126 11.27 18.26 18.84
CA ARG A 126 10.51 17.42 17.92
C ARG A 126 10.88 17.97 16.55
N ARG A 127 12.05 17.53 16.06
CA ARG A 127 12.41 17.62 14.66
C ARG A 127 11.21 16.97 13.99
N SER A 128 10.38 17.73 13.28
CA SER A 128 9.87 17.14 12.06
C SER A 128 11.12 17.14 11.18
N PRO A 129 11.87 16.02 11.09
CA PRO A 129 13.05 16.06 10.27
C PRO A 129 12.49 16.12 8.85
N GLY A 130 12.81 17.17 8.12
CA GLY A 130 12.76 17.07 6.66
C GLY A 130 13.56 15.84 6.19
N PRO A 131 13.65 15.63 4.88
CA PRO A 131 14.37 14.48 4.38
C PRO A 131 15.82 14.49 4.91
N ASP A 132 16.39 13.32 5.12
CA ASP A 132 17.81 13.19 5.42
C ASP A 132 18.68 13.62 4.22
N ARG A 133 20.00 13.48 4.35
CA ARG A 133 20.94 13.85 3.28
C ARG A 133 20.73 13.06 1.97
N ASP A 134 20.08 11.92 2.06
CA ASP A 134 19.80 10.99 0.96
C ASP A 134 18.37 11.18 0.43
N GLY A 135 17.65 12.20 0.90
CA GLY A 135 16.31 12.54 0.43
C GLY A 135 15.18 11.74 1.09
N LYS A 136 15.46 11.00 2.17
CA LYS A 136 14.53 10.06 2.79
C LYS A 136 13.88 10.62 4.06
N TYR A 137 12.56 10.42 4.16
CA TYR A 137 11.75 10.75 5.32
C TYR A 137 11.56 9.49 6.16
N TRP A 138 12.03 9.51 7.41
CA TRP A 138 11.94 8.36 8.30
C TRP A 138 10.72 8.47 9.22
N ILE A 139 10.09 7.32 9.47
CA ILE A 139 9.12 7.11 10.54
C ILE A 139 9.49 5.84 11.32
N TYR A 140 9.04 5.77 12.56
CA TYR A 140 9.47 4.81 13.56
C TYR A 140 8.27 4.21 14.29
N GLY A 141 8.37 2.92 14.58
CA GLY A 141 7.47 2.15 15.42
C GLY A 141 8.25 1.36 16.48
N ASP A 142 7.63 0.32 17.02
CA ASP A 142 8.22 -0.54 18.04
C ASP A 142 9.13 -1.61 17.41
N GLY A 143 10.42 -1.31 17.27
CA GLY A 143 11.38 -2.23 16.65
C GLY A 143 11.20 -2.41 15.13
N VAL A 144 10.38 -1.54 14.51
CA VAL A 144 10.18 -1.42 13.07
C VAL A 144 10.36 0.04 12.68
N TYR A 145 11.02 0.31 11.57
CA TYR A 145 11.18 1.68 11.07
C TYR A 145 11.28 1.67 9.55
N ALA A 146 10.77 2.72 8.93
CA ALA A 146 10.65 2.79 7.47
C ALA A 146 11.07 4.15 6.97
N SER A 147 11.56 4.18 5.73
CA SER A 147 11.92 5.41 5.04
C SER A 147 11.08 5.56 3.78
N PHE A 148 10.75 6.81 3.45
CA PHE A 148 9.91 7.17 2.32
C PHE A 148 10.53 8.31 1.53
N ILE A 149 10.16 8.44 0.27
CA ILE A 149 10.61 9.54 -0.58
C ILE A 149 9.41 10.21 -1.27
N ALA A 150 9.57 11.47 -1.64
CA ALA A 150 8.52 12.24 -2.31
C ALA A 150 8.21 11.72 -3.73
N TYR A 151 9.23 11.22 -4.43
CA TYR A 151 9.06 10.64 -5.76
C TYR A 151 8.21 9.36 -5.66
N GLY A 152 7.10 9.31 -6.39
CA GLY A 152 6.14 8.22 -6.37
C GLY A 152 5.45 7.96 -5.03
N ALA A 153 5.62 8.86 -4.04
CA ALA A 153 5.28 8.57 -2.64
C ALA A 153 5.84 7.23 -2.16
N SER A 154 7.05 6.88 -2.62
CA SER A 154 7.57 5.51 -2.48
C SER A 154 8.02 5.18 -1.07
N VAL A 155 7.75 3.94 -0.64
CA VAL A 155 8.56 3.31 0.41
C VAL A 155 9.95 3.01 -0.15
N SER A 156 11.00 3.34 0.60
CA SER A 156 12.38 3.14 0.16
C SER A 156 13.13 2.16 1.06
N ASN A 157 12.75 2.06 2.32
CA ASN A 157 13.26 1.03 3.24
C ASN A 157 12.15 0.62 4.22
N LEU A 158 12.20 -0.62 4.70
CA LEU A 158 11.44 -1.11 5.84
C LEU A 158 12.32 -2.08 6.63
N PHE A 159 12.74 -1.64 7.80
CA PHE A 159 13.54 -2.45 8.69
C PHE A 159 12.68 -3.16 9.71
N VAL A 160 12.86 -4.48 9.80
CA VAL A 160 12.28 -5.35 10.83
C VAL A 160 13.37 -6.21 11.45
N LYS A 161 13.19 -6.62 12.70
CA LYS A 161 14.13 -7.52 13.36
C LYS A 161 13.91 -8.98 12.94
N ASP A 162 14.99 -9.65 12.53
CA ASP A 162 14.97 -11.09 12.33
C ASP A 162 14.95 -11.86 13.67
N GLN A 163 14.90 -13.19 13.59
CA GLN A 163 14.88 -14.08 14.76
C GLN A 163 16.11 -13.95 15.69
N TYR A 164 17.20 -13.33 15.23
CA TYR A 164 18.42 -13.07 15.98
C TYR A 164 18.50 -11.62 16.49
N GLY A 165 17.46 -10.80 16.25
CA GLY A 165 17.38 -9.40 16.64
C GLY A 165 18.10 -8.45 15.69
N ILE A 166 18.56 -8.92 14.53
CA ILE A 166 19.29 -8.13 13.53
C ILE A 166 18.27 -7.41 12.64
N ASP A 167 18.47 -6.13 12.39
CA ASP A 167 17.62 -5.35 11.49
C ASP A 167 17.83 -5.80 10.04
N ARG A 168 16.74 -6.14 9.35
CA ARG A 168 16.69 -6.50 7.93
C ARG A 168 15.85 -5.50 7.19
N ASP A 169 16.40 -4.91 6.13
CA ASP A 169 15.60 -4.15 5.18
C ASP A 169 14.87 -5.13 4.27
N VAL A 170 13.55 -5.26 4.46
CA VAL A 170 12.77 -6.31 3.80
C VAL A 170 12.06 -5.84 2.54
N VAL A 171 12.35 -4.63 2.06
CA VAL A 171 11.84 -4.10 0.80
C VAL A 171 12.98 -3.72 -0.14
N ALA A 172 12.75 -3.85 -1.44
CA ALA A 172 13.71 -3.37 -2.43
C ALA A 172 13.56 -1.85 -2.64
N GLY A 173 14.69 -1.18 -2.80
CA GLY A 173 14.76 0.27 -3.01
C GLY A 173 16.19 0.72 -3.26
N PHE A 174 16.38 2.04 -3.33
CA PHE A 174 17.71 2.66 -3.48
C PHE A 174 18.17 3.35 -2.21
N ASP A 175 19.49 3.36 -1.98
CA ASP A 175 20.11 4.08 -0.86
C ASP A 175 19.87 5.60 -0.92
N ASN A 176 19.81 6.18 -2.12
CA ASN A 176 19.62 7.61 -2.33
C ASN A 176 18.37 7.89 -3.19
N ALA A 177 17.53 8.82 -2.74
CA ALA A 177 16.27 9.18 -3.40
C ALA A 177 16.46 9.67 -4.85
N SER A 178 17.62 10.24 -5.18
CA SER A 178 17.90 10.72 -6.54
C SER A 178 17.92 9.62 -7.60
N TYR A 179 18.17 8.36 -7.22
CA TYR A 179 18.20 7.24 -8.17
C TYR A 179 16.82 6.85 -8.69
N TYR A 180 15.75 7.11 -7.94
CA TYR A 180 14.39 6.73 -8.33
C TYR A 180 13.94 7.42 -9.63
N GLY A 181 14.44 8.63 -9.91
CA GLY A 181 14.17 9.34 -11.18
C GLY A 181 15.16 9.05 -12.31
N LEU A 182 16.17 8.20 -12.07
CA LEU A 182 17.28 7.94 -13.00
C LEU A 182 17.30 6.49 -13.48
N ASP A 183 17.01 5.53 -12.60
CA ASP A 183 17.03 4.11 -12.95
C ASP A 183 15.76 3.72 -13.72
N ARG A 184 15.93 3.52 -15.03
CA ARG A 184 14.84 3.09 -15.91
C ARG A 184 14.55 1.58 -15.84
N LEU A 185 15.42 0.79 -15.22
CA LEU A 185 15.23 -0.65 -15.06
C LEU A 185 14.33 -0.99 -13.87
N HIS A 186 14.30 -0.13 -12.85
CA HIS A 186 13.51 -0.35 -11.64
C HIS A 186 12.64 0.87 -11.28
N PRO A 187 11.84 1.40 -12.22
CA PRO A 187 11.20 2.69 -12.03
C PRO A 187 10.07 2.68 -10.98
N HIS A 188 9.62 1.50 -10.56
CA HIS A 188 8.45 1.32 -9.71
C HIS A 188 8.77 0.87 -8.29
N PHE A 189 10.04 0.84 -7.85
CA PHE A 189 10.35 0.38 -6.51
C PHE A 189 9.59 1.17 -5.43
N GLY A 190 8.69 0.47 -4.74
CA GLY A 190 7.92 1.00 -3.62
C GLY A 190 6.93 2.12 -3.96
N GLY A 191 6.80 2.51 -5.23
CA GLY A 191 5.99 3.64 -5.67
C GLY A 191 4.48 3.35 -5.70
N VAL A 192 3.69 4.41 -5.73
CA VAL A 192 2.24 4.35 -5.93
C VAL A 192 1.94 4.59 -7.42
N PRO A 193 1.68 3.55 -8.22
CA PRO A 193 1.30 3.73 -9.62
C PRO A 193 -0.04 4.45 -9.70
N GLY A 194 -0.22 5.26 -10.75
CA GLY A 194 -1.46 5.98 -10.90
C GLY A 194 -1.55 6.88 -12.12
N ARG A 195 -2.76 7.35 -12.46
CA ARG A 195 -4.00 7.18 -11.66
C ARG A 195 -4.69 5.81 -11.80
N TYR A 196 -4.20 4.96 -12.69
CA TYR A 196 -4.70 3.61 -12.92
C TYR A 196 -3.56 2.61 -12.87
N ALA A 197 -3.51 1.78 -11.83
CA ALA A 197 -2.56 0.68 -11.72
C ALA A 197 -2.85 -0.42 -12.75
N ASN A 198 -1.80 -1.14 -13.17
CA ASN A 198 -1.83 -2.21 -14.16
C ASN A 198 -2.30 -1.70 -15.55
N ARG A 199 -2.81 -2.59 -16.41
CA ARG A 199 -2.97 -2.33 -17.85
C ARG A 199 -4.35 -1.80 -18.25
N ILE A 200 -4.36 -0.85 -19.18
CA ILE A 200 -5.55 -0.45 -19.97
C ILE A 200 -5.34 -0.91 -21.40
N ARG A 201 -6.18 -1.86 -21.82
CA ARG A 201 -6.16 -2.45 -23.16
C ARG A 201 -6.28 -1.39 -24.24
N ASN A 202 -5.43 -1.47 -25.27
CA ASN A 202 -5.41 -0.57 -26.42
C ASN A 202 -5.32 0.92 -26.03
N SER A 203 -4.84 1.22 -24.82
CA SER A 203 -4.78 2.56 -24.25
C SER A 203 -6.10 3.34 -24.40
N THR A 204 -7.24 2.65 -24.29
CA THR A 204 -8.56 3.24 -24.51
C THR A 204 -9.60 2.75 -23.51
N PHE A 205 -10.55 3.63 -23.19
CA PHE A 205 -11.74 3.29 -22.42
C PHE A 205 -12.88 4.26 -22.78
N ALA A 206 -14.10 3.94 -22.36
CA ALA A 206 -15.26 4.81 -22.57
C ALA A 206 -15.94 5.16 -21.24
N ILE A 207 -16.35 6.42 -21.09
CA ILE A 207 -17.20 6.90 -20.00
C ILE A 207 -18.37 7.64 -20.61
N ASP A 208 -19.59 7.28 -20.21
CA ASP A 208 -20.83 7.91 -20.68
C ASP A 208 -20.92 8.01 -22.23
N GLY A 209 -20.42 6.98 -22.93
CA GLY A 209 -20.42 6.90 -24.40
C GLY A 209 -19.30 7.68 -25.10
N GLN A 210 -18.48 8.44 -24.37
CA GLN A 210 -17.29 9.10 -24.91
C GLN A 210 -16.07 8.20 -24.78
N THR A 211 -15.39 7.93 -25.89
CA THR A 211 -14.09 7.24 -25.91
C THR A 211 -12.97 8.21 -25.54
N TYR A 212 -12.10 7.75 -24.66
CA TYR A 212 -10.86 8.43 -24.25
C TYR A 212 -9.66 7.59 -24.67
N HIS A 213 -8.59 8.27 -25.05
CA HIS A 213 -7.29 7.69 -25.37
C HIS A 213 -6.29 8.15 -24.32
N VAL A 214 -5.58 7.21 -23.71
CA VAL A 214 -4.50 7.47 -22.76
C VAL A 214 -3.14 7.18 -23.40
N THR A 215 -2.07 7.69 -22.81
CA THR A 215 -0.73 7.52 -23.40
C THR A 215 -0.28 6.05 -23.27
N PRO A 216 0.06 5.36 -24.37
CA PRO A 216 0.68 4.04 -24.28
C PRO A 216 2.12 4.12 -23.78
N ASN A 217 2.55 3.07 -23.10
CA ASN A 217 3.95 2.88 -22.68
C ASN A 217 4.38 1.41 -22.69
N GLU A 218 3.53 0.49 -23.14
CA GLU A 218 3.79 -0.94 -23.09
C GLU A 218 3.26 -1.68 -24.33
N ASN A 219 3.78 -2.89 -24.57
CA ASN A 219 3.42 -3.77 -25.67
C ASN A 219 3.71 -3.13 -27.04
N PRO A 220 4.96 -2.72 -27.33
CA PRO A 220 5.32 -2.10 -28.59
C PRO A 220 5.08 -3.06 -29.76
N THR A 221 4.53 -2.52 -30.84
CA THR A 221 4.36 -3.23 -32.11
C THR A 221 5.19 -2.56 -33.20
N ARG A 222 5.33 -3.20 -34.36
CA ARG A 222 6.06 -2.63 -35.50
C ARG A 222 5.51 -1.25 -35.90
N ASP A 223 4.19 -1.10 -35.85
CA ASP A 223 3.49 0.12 -36.26
C ASP A 223 3.22 1.07 -35.08
N SER A 224 3.53 0.66 -33.85
CA SER A 224 3.39 1.47 -32.63
C SER A 224 4.57 1.20 -31.67
N PRO A 225 5.75 1.76 -31.96
CA PRO A 225 6.97 1.50 -31.18
C PRO A 225 6.93 2.05 -29.76
N GLY A 226 6.00 2.98 -29.47
CA GLY A 226 5.76 3.50 -28.12
C GLY A 226 4.82 2.64 -27.26
N GLY A 227 4.33 1.52 -27.79
CA GLY A 227 3.33 0.70 -27.12
C GLY A 227 1.93 0.86 -27.71
N VAL A 228 1.06 -0.10 -27.37
CA VAL A 228 -0.38 -0.06 -27.66
C VAL A 228 -1.23 -0.11 -26.40
N ASP A 229 -0.63 -0.45 -25.25
CA ASP A 229 -1.30 -0.51 -23.96
C ASP A 229 -0.69 0.51 -22.99
N THR A 230 -1.52 0.96 -22.04
CA THR A 230 -1.09 1.83 -20.95
C THR A 230 -0.92 1.01 -19.69
N LEU A 231 0.29 1.01 -19.14
CA LEU A 231 0.65 0.41 -17.86
C LEU A 231 0.86 1.49 -16.82
N HIS A 232 0.30 1.28 -15.61
CA HIS A 232 0.54 2.08 -14.41
C HIS A 232 0.28 3.60 -14.59
N GLY A 233 -0.64 3.96 -15.49
CA GLY A 233 -1.02 5.33 -15.76
C GLY A 233 -0.20 6.05 -16.83
N GLY A 234 0.73 5.36 -17.49
CA GLY A 234 1.49 5.87 -18.63
C GLY A 234 2.93 6.26 -18.28
N PRO A 235 3.68 6.83 -19.26
CA PRO A 235 5.10 7.14 -19.11
C PRO A 235 5.41 8.28 -18.12
N ASP A 236 4.40 9.05 -17.70
CA ASP A 236 4.51 10.05 -16.62
C ASP A 236 3.35 9.87 -15.61
N GLY A 237 3.15 8.61 -15.22
CA GLY A 237 2.26 8.17 -14.15
C GLY A 237 2.66 8.71 -12.78
N TRP A 238 1.89 8.40 -11.73
CA TRP A 238 2.11 8.98 -10.40
C TRP A 238 3.45 8.58 -9.77
N ASP A 239 3.87 7.33 -9.96
CA ASP A 239 5.14 6.78 -9.52
C ASP A 239 6.36 7.42 -10.21
N TRP A 240 6.16 8.11 -11.34
CA TRP A 240 7.18 8.88 -12.03
C TRP A 240 7.27 10.36 -11.60
N ARG A 241 6.50 10.75 -10.58
CA ARG A 241 6.30 12.15 -10.21
C ARG A 241 6.58 12.41 -8.74
N ASN A 242 7.02 13.62 -8.44
CA ASN A 242 7.13 14.07 -7.05
C ASN A 242 5.74 14.38 -6.49
N PHE A 243 5.43 13.77 -5.35
CA PHE A 243 4.36 14.16 -4.47
C PHE A 243 4.82 15.28 -3.54
N THR A 244 3.87 16.06 -3.04
CA THR A 244 4.11 17.02 -1.96
C THR A 244 3.95 16.31 -0.62
N VAL A 245 4.94 16.41 0.28
CA VAL A 245 4.77 15.98 1.67
C VAL A 245 3.88 17.01 2.37
N VAL A 246 2.67 16.59 2.76
CA VAL A 246 1.68 17.47 3.39
C VAL A 246 1.59 17.30 4.91
N SER A 247 2.09 16.18 5.43
CA SER A 247 2.23 15.93 6.87
C SER A 247 3.34 14.92 7.12
N HIS A 248 4.14 15.14 8.18
CA HIS A 248 5.17 14.21 8.62
C HIS A 248 5.33 14.32 10.15
N SER A 249 5.47 13.17 10.79
CA SER A 249 5.67 12.99 12.22
C SER A 249 6.57 11.79 12.45
N ASP A 250 6.93 11.52 13.72
CA ASP A 250 7.79 10.38 14.05
C ASP A 250 7.21 9.02 13.64
N SER A 251 5.89 8.88 13.47
CA SER A 251 5.24 7.58 13.18
C SER A 251 4.34 7.59 11.95
N SER A 252 4.25 8.71 11.21
CA SER A 252 3.40 8.81 10.03
C SER A 252 3.89 9.87 9.04
N ILE A 253 3.68 9.60 7.76
CA ILE A 253 3.90 10.54 6.67
C ILE A 253 2.71 10.51 5.70
N THR A 254 2.32 11.68 5.19
CA THR A 254 1.27 11.82 4.17
C THR A 254 1.79 12.63 2.99
N PHE A 255 1.59 12.07 1.81
CA PHE A 255 1.92 12.65 0.52
C PHE A 255 0.64 13.07 -0.21
N SER A 256 0.72 14.11 -1.03
CA SER A 256 -0.37 14.55 -1.91
C SER A 256 0.13 14.77 -3.33
N ILE A 257 -0.69 14.37 -4.31
CA ILE A 257 -0.52 14.76 -5.70
C ILE A 257 -1.83 15.34 -6.24
N VAL A 258 -1.69 16.41 -7.01
CA VAL A 258 -2.77 16.91 -7.87
C VAL A 258 -2.45 16.49 -9.29
N ASP A 259 -3.32 15.65 -9.84
CA ASP A 259 -3.20 15.12 -11.18
C ASP A 259 -4.19 15.85 -12.10
N PRO A 260 -3.74 16.78 -12.96
CA PRO A 260 -4.64 17.69 -13.67
C PRO A 260 -5.49 16.97 -14.72
N ASP A 261 -6.57 17.64 -15.15
CA ASP A 261 -7.41 17.18 -16.28
C ASP A 261 -6.56 17.05 -17.55
N GLY A 262 -6.67 15.90 -18.23
CA GLY A 262 -5.95 15.60 -19.46
C GLY A 262 -4.54 15.04 -19.26
N LYS A 263 -4.05 14.89 -18.02
CA LYS A 263 -2.74 14.29 -17.76
C LYS A 263 -2.73 12.82 -18.21
N GLU A 264 -1.72 12.45 -19.02
CA GLU A 264 -1.63 11.15 -19.69
C GLU A 264 -2.90 10.75 -20.49
N GLY A 265 -3.70 11.74 -20.90
CA GLY A 265 -4.97 11.53 -21.61
C GLY A 265 -6.17 11.22 -20.71
N PHE A 266 -6.00 11.10 -19.39
CA PHE A 266 -7.10 10.84 -18.46
C PHE A 266 -7.98 12.10 -18.26
N PRO A 267 -9.31 11.99 -18.35
CA PRO A 267 -10.20 13.12 -18.10
C PRO A 267 -10.28 13.44 -16.61
N GLY A 268 -10.56 14.69 -16.27
CA GLY A 268 -10.82 15.15 -14.91
C GLY A 268 -9.55 15.33 -14.08
N GLN A 269 -9.58 16.31 -13.19
CA GLN A 269 -8.54 16.49 -12.19
C GLN A 269 -8.77 15.50 -11.04
N VAL A 270 -7.72 14.82 -10.59
CA VAL A 270 -7.73 13.97 -9.40
C VAL A 270 -6.83 14.57 -8.33
N VAL A 271 -7.30 14.56 -7.09
CA VAL A 271 -6.47 14.84 -5.92
C VAL A 271 -6.32 13.54 -5.16
N SER A 272 -5.08 13.16 -4.85
CA SER A 272 -4.77 11.93 -4.13
C SER A 272 -3.94 12.22 -2.88
N LEU A 273 -4.20 11.43 -1.83
CA LEU A 273 -3.50 11.41 -0.56
C LEU A 273 -3.02 9.99 -0.29
N ILE A 274 -1.72 9.83 -0.04
CA ILE A 274 -1.08 8.57 0.32
C ILE A 274 -0.52 8.73 1.71
N THR A 275 -1.02 7.96 2.66
CA THR A 275 -0.61 8.02 4.07
C THR A 275 -0.02 6.70 4.49
N TYR A 276 1.20 6.75 5.03
CA TYR A 276 1.85 5.64 5.70
C TYR A 276 1.89 5.90 7.20
N VAL A 277 1.62 4.87 7.99
CA VAL A 277 1.65 4.92 9.46
C VAL A 277 2.35 3.66 9.98
N LEU A 278 3.23 3.85 10.96
CA LEU A 278 3.68 2.77 11.85
C LEU A 278 2.94 2.91 13.18
N ASN A 279 2.10 1.92 13.50
CA ASN A 279 1.38 1.87 14.77
C ASN A 279 1.89 0.68 15.59
N GLY A 280 2.86 0.94 16.47
CA GLY A 280 3.63 -0.13 17.09
C GLY A 280 4.45 -0.87 16.03
N ARG A 281 4.14 -2.14 15.78
CA ARG A 281 4.77 -2.95 14.71
C ARG A 281 3.94 -3.06 13.44
N ASP A 282 2.71 -2.58 13.46
CA ASP A 282 1.83 -2.66 12.31
C ASP A 282 2.17 -1.53 11.33
N TRP A 283 2.26 -1.87 10.04
CA TRP A 283 2.38 -0.91 8.96
C TRP A 283 1.03 -0.78 8.26
N ASP A 284 0.46 0.42 8.35
CA ASP A 284 -0.77 0.81 7.65
C ASP A 284 -0.44 1.71 6.45
N LEU A 285 -0.95 1.32 5.27
CA LEU A 285 -1.00 2.15 4.08
C LEU A 285 -2.46 2.50 3.77
N SER A 286 -2.77 3.80 3.78
CA SER A 286 -4.06 4.34 3.36
C SER A 286 -3.88 5.17 2.09
N MET A 287 -4.65 4.83 1.05
CA MET A 287 -4.65 5.56 -0.22
C MET A 287 -6.06 6.07 -0.52
N VAL A 288 -6.16 7.37 -0.79
CA VAL A 288 -7.43 8.03 -1.13
C VAL A 288 -7.20 8.87 -2.37
N ALA A 289 -8.01 8.65 -3.41
CA ALA A 289 -8.00 9.48 -4.60
C ALA A 289 -9.42 9.88 -4.99
N GLN A 290 -9.58 11.16 -5.32
CA GLN A 290 -10.87 11.74 -5.65
C GLN A 290 -10.78 12.54 -6.95
N ALA A 291 -11.62 12.18 -7.92
CA ALA A 291 -11.87 13.01 -9.09
C ALA A 291 -12.72 14.23 -8.69
N THR A 292 -12.28 15.42 -9.11
CA THR A 292 -12.84 16.71 -8.65
C THR A 292 -13.57 17.48 -9.75
N THR A 293 -13.35 17.16 -11.03
CA THR A 293 -13.94 17.92 -12.15
C THR A 293 -14.71 17.06 -13.17
N LYS A 294 -14.26 15.83 -13.46
CA LYS A 294 -14.93 14.90 -14.38
C LYS A 294 -14.79 13.47 -13.88
N LYS A 295 -15.70 12.58 -14.30
CA LYS A 295 -15.55 11.13 -14.10
C LYS A 295 -14.26 10.65 -14.78
N THR A 296 -13.54 9.76 -14.10
CA THR A 296 -12.26 9.21 -14.57
C THR A 296 -12.03 7.85 -13.91
N PRO A 297 -11.35 6.91 -14.57
CA PRO A 297 -11.00 5.65 -13.92
C PRO A 297 -9.88 5.91 -12.90
N ILE A 298 -10.00 5.28 -11.74
CA ILE A 298 -9.00 5.31 -10.67
C ILE A 298 -8.81 3.88 -10.17
N MET A 299 -7.57 3.40 -10.18
CA MET A 299 -7.19 2.11 -9.59
C MET A 299 -5.90 2.31 -8.82
N LEU A 300 -5.99 2.21 -7.49
CA LEU A 300 -4.87 2.46 -6.58
C LEU A 300 -4.19 1.14 -6.21
N SER A 301 -2.87 1.16 -6.17
CA SER A 301 -2.01 0.07 -5.69
C SER A 301 -0.73 0.66 -5.11
N SER A 302 0.10 -0.19 -4.51
CA SER A 302 1.47 0.12 -4.14
C SER A 302 2.40 -0.93 -4.71
N HIS A 303 3.53 -0.51 -5.26
CA HIS A 303 4.44 -1.38 -5.99
C HIS A 303 5.67 -1.78 -5.14
N THR A 304 5.41 -2.17 -3.89
CA THR A 304 6.45 -2.61 -2.96
C THR A 304 6.91 -4.03 -3.29
N TYR A 305 8.21 -4.20 -3.48
CA TYR A 305 8.85 -5.50 -3.65
C TYR A 305 9.45 -5.95 -2.32
N TRP A 306 9.23 -7.22 -1.97
CA TRP A 306 9.56 -7.76 -0.67
C TRP A 306 10.63 -8.85 -0.75
N ASN A 307 11.57 -8.82 0.17
CA ASN A 307 12.45 -9.95 0.49
C ASN A 307 12.61 -10.04 2.01
N LEU A 308 12.00 -11.03 2.63
CA LEU A 308 11.88 -11.16 4.09
C LEU A 308 13.19 -11.49 4.80
N ASP A 309 14.22 -11.95 4.09
CA ASP A 309 15.56 -12.11 4.66
C ASP A 309 16.47 -10.90 4.41
N GLY A 310 15.96 -9.87 3.73
CA GLY A 310 16.70 -8.66 3.39
C GLY A 310 17.95 -8.91 2.56
N PHE A 311 17.90 -9.90 1.66
CA PHE A 311 19.01 -10.35 0.82
C PHE A 311 20.21 -10.88 1.61
N ALA A 312 20.01 -11.26 2.87
CA ALA A 312 21.06 -11.76 3.74
C ALA A 312 21.38 -13.25 3.53
N ASN A 313 20.58 -13.96 2.73
CA ASN A 313 20.82 -15.36 2.44
C ASN A 313 21.96 -15.54 1.43
N ASN A 314 23.09 -16.05 1.91
CA ASN A 314 24.28 -16.28 1.08
C ASN A 314 24.12 -17.41 0.04
N GLN A 315 23.04 -18.20 0.10
CA GLN A 315 22.78 -19.28 -0.86
C GLN A 315 21.98 -18.81 -2.08
N THR A 316 21.10 -17.82 -1.90
CA THR A 316 20.26 -17.25 -2.96
C THR A 316 19.78 -15.87 -2.57
N ASN A 317 19.67 -14.99 -3.55
CA ASN A 317 19.06 -13.66 -3.45
C ASN A 317 17.60 -13.64 -3.92
N THR A 318 17.01 -14.80 -4.21
CA THR A 318 15.64 -14.92 -4.72
C THR A 318 14.64 -15.19 -3.60
N VAL A 319 13.36 -14.90 -3.86
CA VAL A 319 12.26 -15.19 -2.92
C VAL A 319 11.69 -16.60 -3.08
N LEU A 320 12.32 -17.47 -3.89
CA LEU A 320 11.78 -18.79 -4.21
C LEU A 320 11.61 -19.69 -2.98
N ASN A 321 12.39 -19.47 -1.92
CA ASN A 321 12.27 -20.19 -0.65
C ASN A 321 11.23 -19.57 0.31
N HIS A 322 10.68 -18.39 0.00
CA HIS A 322 9.65 -17.76 0.81
C HIS A 322 8.34 -18.54 0.69
N THR A 323 7.59 -18.59 1.79
CA THR A 323 6.29 -19.26 1.83
C THR A 323 5.18 -18.24 1.67
N LEU A 324 4.31 -18.45 0.68
CA LEU A 324 3.14 -17.63 0.39
C LEU A 324 1.87 -18.42 0.74
N HIS A 325 0.91 -17.75 1.37
CA HIS A 325 -0.43 -18.29 1.60
C HIS A 325 -1.48 -17.20 1.39
N MET A 326 -2.39 -17.42 0.44
CA MET A 326 -3.45 -16.51 0.05
C MET A 326 -4.81 -17.23 0.15
N PRO A 327 -5.36 -17.45 1.36
CA PRO A 327 -6.50 -18.34 1.58
C PRO A 327 -7.79 -17.94 0.84
N TYR A 328 -7.87 -16.71 0.35
CA TYR A 328 -9.01 -16.19 -0.42
C TYR A 328 -8.77 -16.17 -1.94
N ALA A 329 -7.61 -16.62 -2.41
CA ALA A 329 -7.23 -16.62 -3.83
C ALA A 329 -7.57 -17.96 -4.52
N GLY A 330 -8.79 -18.46 -4.33
CA GLY A 330 -9.27 -19.67 -5.02
C GLY A 330 -9.47 -19.49 -6.53
N THR A 331 -9.47 -18.25 -6.99
CA THR A 331 -9.57 -17.84 -8.40
C THR A 331 -8.58 -16.72 -8.69
N ARG A 332 -8.22 -16.56 -9.96
CA ARG A 332 -7.37 -15.48 -10.47
C ARG A 332 -7.95 -14.89 -11.75
N ILE A 333 -7.49 -13.70 -12.10
CA ILE A 333 -7.84 -13.06 -13.38
C ILE A 333 -7.10 -13.79 -14.50
N GLY A 334 -7.82 -14.12 -15.57
CA GLY A 334 -7.24 -14.60 -16.82
C GLY A 334 -6.62 -13.45 -17.61
N VAL A 335 -5.44 -13.69 -18.16
CA VAL A 335 -4.70 -12.72 -18.96
C VAL A 335 -4.34 -13.34 -20.31
N ASP A 336 -4.22 -12.50 -21.34
CA ASP A 336 -3.72 -12.92 -22.64
C ASP A 336 -2.18 -13.00 -22.67
N SER A 337 -1.62 -13.30 -23.84
CA SER A 337 -0.17 -13.47 -24.05
C SER A 337 0.66 -12.24 -23.71
N ILE A 338 0.05 -11.05 -23.70
CA ILE A 338 0.69 -9.76 -23.38
C ILE A 338 0.21 -9.21 -22.03
N LEU A 339 -0.33 -10.11 -21.18
CA LEU A 339 -0.68 -9.85 -19.79
C LEU A 339 -1.83 -8.87 -19.57
N VAL A 340 -2.63 -8.63 -20.61
CA VAL A 340 -3.84 -7.83 -20.48
C VAL A 340 -5.00 -8.74 -20.04
N PRO A 341 -5.79 -8.36 -19.01
CA PRO A 341 -6.94 -9.14 -18.58
C PRO A 341 -7.90 -9.47 -19.74
N THR A 342 -8.32 -10.73 -19.82
CA THR A 342 -9.32 -11.21 -20.80
C THR A 342 -10.75 -10.97 -20.33
N GLY A 343 -10.93 -10.79 -19.01
CA GLY A 343 -12.23 -10.77 -18.34
C GLY A 343 -12.62 -12.13 -17.74
N ASP A 344 -11.86 -13.18 -18.01
CA ASP A 344 -12.10 -14.50 -17.43
C ASP A 344 -11.64 -14.57 -15.98
N MET A 345 -12.38 -15.34 -15.17
CA MET A 345 -11.97 -15.73 -13.82
C MET A 345 -11.59 -17.21 -13.83
N LEU A 346 -10.32 -17.49 -13.67
CA LEU A 346 -9.76 -18.85 -13.73
C LEU A 346 -9.64 -19.43 -12.32
N ALA A 347 -10.13 -20.65 -12.12
CA ALA A 347 -10.01 -21.34 -10.84
C ALA A 347 -8.58 -21.85 -10.61
N ASN A 348 -8.05 -21.64 -9.40
CA ASN A 348 -6.78 -22.20 -8.99
C ASN A 348 -7.00 -23.64 -8.52
N LYS A 349 -6.68 -24.60 -9.40
CA LYS A 349 -6.80 -26.04 -9.12
C LYS A 349 -5.96 -26.40 -7.90
N LYS A 350 -6.56 -27.07 -6.91
CA LYS A 350 -5.84 -27.59 -5.75
C LYS A 350 -4.68 -28.49 -6.18
N GLY A 351 -3.49 -28.25 -5.64
CA GLY A 351 -2.24 -28.92 -6.00
C GLY A 351 -1.60 -28.47 -7.31
N GLY A 352 -2.18 -27.52 -8.04
CA GLY A 352 -1.59 -26.96 -9.25
C GLY A 352 -0.55 -25.86 -8.97
N VAL A 353 0.13 -25.39 -10.02
CA VAL A 353 1.19 -24.36 -9.92
C VAL A 353 0.69 -23.08 -9.24
N ASN A 354 -0.55 -22.65 -9.50
CA ASN A 354 -1.16 -21.47 -8.90
C ASN A 354 -1.87 -21.72 -7.55
N ASP A 355 -1.77 -22.92 -6.97
CA ASP A 355 -2.35 -23.20 -5.66
C ASP A 355 -1.49 -22.62 -4.53
N PHE A 356 -1.76 -21.36 -4.19
CA PHE A 356 -1.27 -20.71 -2.98
C PHE A 356 -2.39 -20.48 -1.96
N TRP A 357 -3.60 -20.96 -2.23
CA TRP A 357 -4.77 -20.66 -1.42
C TRP A 357 -5.14 -21.81 -0.49
N SER A 358 -4.92 -23.05 -0.91
CA SER A 358 -5.37 -24.21 -0.13
C SER A 358 -4.50 -24.42 1.11
N GLU A 359 -3.18 -24.16 1.01
CA GLU A 359 -2.21 -24.26 2.10
C GLU A 359 -0.97 -23.38 1.83
N PRO A 360 -0.16 -23.06 2.86
CA PRO A 360 1.10 -22.35 2.66
C PRO A 360 2.05 -23.14 1.76
N LYS A 361 2.58 -22.48 0.71
CA LYS A 361 3.47 -23.09 -0.27
C LYS A 361 4.67 -22.20 -0.54
N GLN A 362 5.86 -22.80 -0.68
CA GLN A 362 7.01 -22.03 -1.15
C GLN A 362 6.76 -21.53 -2.58
N ILE A 363 7.13 -20.28 -2.85
CA ILE A 363 6.96 -19.66 -4.18
C ILE A 363 7.65 -20.54 -5.24
N GLY A 364 8.85 -21.02 -4.95
CA GLY A 364 9.64 -21.87 -5.85
C GLY A 364 9.19 -23.32 -5.98
N ALA A 365 8.19 -23.77 -5.21
CA ALA A 365 7.87 -25.20 -5.10
C ALA A 365 7.46 -25.87 -6.42
N SER A 366 6.89 -25.11 -7.35
CA SER A 366 6.46 -25.61 -8.67
C SER A 366 7.39 -25.18 -9.81
N PHE A 367 8.58 -24.61 -9.52
CA PHE A 367 9.56 -24.36 -10.57
C PHE A 367 10.07 -25.69 -11.14
N GLY A 368 9.94 -25.86 -12.45
CA GLY A 368 10.20 -27.12 -13.15
C GLY A 368 8.94 -27.92 -13.51
N ASP A 369 7.75 -27.45 -13.09
CA ASP A 369 6.47 -27.95 -13.59
C ASP A 369 6.19 -27.36 -14.99
N GLU A 370 5.79 -28.21 -15.94
CA GLU A 370 5.43 -27.79 -17.31
C GLU A 370 4.21 -26.84 -17.30
N ASP A 371 3.31 -27.00 -16.33
CA ASP A 371 2.13 -26.13 -16.17
C ASP A 371 2.51 -24.68 -15.78
N LEU A 372 3.77 -24.42 -15.42
CA LEU A 372 4.27 -23.07 -15.10
C LEU A 372 4.71 -22.30 -16.37
N GLU A 373 4.94 -22.98 -17.49
CA GLU A 373 5.27 -22.32 -18.76
C GLU A 373 4.06 -21.55 -19.30
N GLY A 374 4.25 -20.28 -19.62
CA GLY A 374 3.18 -19.39 -20.06
C GLY A 374 2.34 -18.80 -18.92
N ASN A 375 2.59 -19.19 -17.66
CA ASN A 375 1.76 -18.78 -16.53
C ASN A 375 1.84 -17.27 -16.22
N CYS A 376 2.96 -16.64 -16.61
CA CYS A 376 3.20 -15.19 -16.50
C CYS A 376 3.33 -14.52 -17.89
N GLY A 377 2.61 -15.02 -18.90
CA GLY A 377 2.62 -14.47 -20.25
C GLY A 377 3.45 -15.28 -21.24
N LEU A 378 3.48 -14.86 -22.49
CA LEU A 378 4.10 -15.65 -23.56
C LEU A 378 5.61 -15.86 -23.31
N HIS A 379 6.06 -17.11 -23.36
CA HIS A 379 7.44 -17.51 -23.10
C HIS A 379 7.97 -17.15 -21.70
N CYS A 380 7.06 -16.99 -20.72
CA CYS A 380 7.41 -16.70 -19.34
C CYS A 380 7.28 -17.96 -18.46
N VAL A 381 8.18 -18.13 -17.49
CA VAL A 381 8.13 -19.19 -16.47
C VAL A 381 8.15 -18.52 -15.10
N GLY A 382 7.03 -18.61 -14.37
CA GLY A 382 6.89 -17.94 -13.08
C GLY A 382 5.45 -17.53 -12.75
N TYR A 383 5.32 -16.54 -11.86
CA TYR A 383 4.03 -16.08 -11.33
C TYR A 383 3.75 -14.59 -11.56
N GLY A 384 4.72 -13.86 -12.10
CA GLY A 384 4.64 -12.43 -12.41
C GLY A 384 5.68 -12.10 -13.48
N GLU A 385 5.69 -10.84 -13.90
CA GLU A 385 6.66 -10.29 -14.87
C GLU A 385 8.07 -10.15 -14.33
#